data_AF-A0A7S1PC86-F1
#
_entry.id   AF-A0A7S1PC86-F1
#
_cell.length_a   1.000
_cell.length_b   1.000
_cell.length_c   1.000
_cell.angle_alpha   90.00
_cell.angle_beta   90.00
_cell.angle_gamma   90.00
#
_symmetry.space_group_name_H-M   'P 1'
#
loop_
_entity.id
_entity.type
_entity.pdbx_description
1 polymer ?
#
loop_
_entity_poly.entity_id
_entity_poly.type
_entity_poly.pdbx_seq_one_letter_code
_entity_poly.pdbx_strand_id
1 'polypeptide(L)'
;PSSSPADHPSFPSSVLETQAAIQSQRQRDQFSLSLVGGDGAAPTSEVDYRSERERLIPVILVLNKVDKASQDRYVEWRANEFTSYASFEKIFYVSAKRGDGVDDLKAYLMSRARPRTWMCPPDMVTTQSKVQLVEEMIATYLYCWFNKQVPYRIEQKTVGWTPRLDGSLIIEQELLAEDNVVAMMICGIRNRIIFQMRKHVIHRLQQLWGHRVHLFIHVKARRHRVSKYMQDAIPVKD
;
A
#
# COMPACT_ATOMS: atom_id res chain seq x y z
N PRO A 1 11.96 12.47 -56.99
CA PRO A 1 10.78 11.79 -56.42
C PRO A 1 11.10 11.30 -54.99
N SER A 2 10.97 12.13 -53.95
CA SER A 2 9.72 12.44 -53.22
C SER A 2 8.86 11.22 -52.92
N SER A 3 8.89 10.74 -51.67
CA SER A 3 7.70 10.60 -50.80
C SER A 3 7.99 9.71 -49.58
N SER A 4 8.00 10.31 -48.39
CA SER A 4 7.55 9.66 -47.14
C SER A 4 6.05 9.31 -47.27
N PRO A 5 5.48 8.34 -46.51
CA PRO A 5 5.18 8.57 -45.08
C PRO A 5 5.11 7.33 -44.15
N ALA A 6 4.91 7.65 -42.87
CA ALA A 6 4.18 6.90 -41.83
C ALA A 6 4.98 6.16 -40.74
N ASP A 7 4.87 6.76 -39.56
CA ASP A 7 5.28 6.35 -38.22
C ASP A 7 4.66 5.04 -37.72
N HIS A 8 5.47 4.24 -37.03
CA HIS A 8 5.05 3.46 -35.86
C HIS A 8 6.26 3.32 -34.91
N PRO A 9 6.29 3.98 -33.74
CA PRO A 9 7.27 3.66 -32.71
C PRO A 9 6.79 2.44 -31.92
N SER A 10 7.52 1.33 -32.09
CA SER A 10 7.48 0.16 -31.20
C SER A 10 7.89 0.60 -29.79
N PHE A 11 6.94 0.58 -28.87
CA PHE A 11 7.18 0.83 -27.45
C PHE A 11 8.08 -0.27 -26.85
N PRO A 12 9.15 0.05 -26.10
CA PRO A 12 9.96 -0.93 -25.40
C PRO A 12 9.26 -1.41 -24.11
N SER A 13 9.13 -2.72 -23.98
CA SER A 13 8.47 -3.55 -22.95
C SER A 13 8.91 -3.37 -21.48
N SER A 14 9.54 -2.26 -21.11
CA SER A 14 10.21 -2.08 -19.81
C SER A 14 9.29 -1.71 -18.63
N VAL A 15 8.02 -1.38 -18.87
CA VAL A 15 7.07 -1.01 -17.80
C VAL A 15 6.24 -2.21 -17.32
N LEU A 16 6.11 -3.26 -18.14
CA LEU A 16 5.37 -4.47 -17.79
C LEU A 16 6.18 -5.43 -16.90
N GLU A 17 7.51 -5.41 -16.98
CA GLU A 17 8.36 -6.27 -16.14
C GLU A 17 8.45 -5.78 -14.69
N THR A 18 8.29 -4.47 -14.43
CA THR A 18 8.28 -3.92 -13.07
C THR A 18 6.97 -4.24 -12.33
N GLN A 19 5.85 -4.41 -13.04
CA GLN A 19 4.58 -4.87 -12.45
C GLN A 19 4.57 -6.38 -12.17
N ALA A 20 5.32 -7.18 -12.95
CA ALA A 20 5.45 -8.62 -12.71
C ALA A 20 6.21 -8.95 -11.41
N ALA A 21 7.17 -8.09 -11.00
CA ALA A 21 7.89 -8.26 -9.73
C ALA A 21 6.98 -8.08 -8.49
N ILE A 22 5.91 -7.28 -8.61
CA ILE A 22 4.94 -7.06 -7.53
C ILE A 22 3.97 -8.26 -7.40
N GLN A 23 3.72 -9.00 -8.50
CA GLN A 23 2.89 -10.22 -8.48
C GLN A 23 3.61 -11.47 -7.93
N SER A 24 4.93 -11.40 -7.72
CA SER A 24 5.74 -12.46 -7.08
C SER A 24 5.64 -12.46 -5.54
N GLN A 25 4.79 -11.64 -4.94
CA GLN A 25 4.46 -11.66 -3.49
C GLN A 25 3.77 -12.95 -2.98
N ARG A 26 3.81 -14.04 -3.76
CA ARG A 26 3.09 -15.28 -3.44
C ARG A 26 3.92 -16.39 -2.80
N GLN A 27 5.22 -16.28 -2.56
CA GLN A 27 5.92 -17.29 -1.76
C GLN A 27 7.01 -16.74 -0.82
N ARG A 28 6.77 -16.94 0.48
CA ARG A 28 7.73 -17.02 1.61
C ARG A 28 8.27 -15.71 2.22
N ASP A 29 7.46 -15.22 3.16
CA ASP A 29 7.65 -14.43 4.39
C ASP A 29 9.02 -14.21 5.09
N GLN A 30 10.18 -14.27 4.42
CA GLN A 30 11.47 -14.07 5.11
C GLN A 30 12.17 -12.73 4.85
N PHE A 31 12.05 -12.11 3.67
CA PHE A 31 12.73 -10.83 3.39
C PHE A 31 11.82 -9.89 2.59
N SER A 32 11.80 -8.61 2.95
CA SER A 32 11.14 -7.59 2.13
C SER A 32 12.18 -6.81 1.35
N LEU A 33 12.03 -6.80 0.03
CA LEU A 33 12.83 -6.00 -0.89
C LEU A 33 12.27 -4.57 -0.92
N SER A 34 13.15 -3.57 -0.82
CA SER A 34 12.79 -2.18 -1.08
C SER A 34 13.86 -1.56 -1.98
N LEU A 35 13.43 -1.11 -3.16
CA LEU A 35 14.26 -0.35 -4.09
C LEU A 35 13.99 1.12 -3.84
N VAL A 36 15.05 1.88 -3.58
CA VAL A 36 14.98 3.34 -3.46
C VAL A 36 15.75 3.92 -4.64
N GLY A 37 15.02 4.46 -5.62
CA GLY A 37 15.56 5.29 -6.70
C GLY A 37 15.32 6.76 -6.36
N GLY A 38 16.37 7.60 -6.42
CA GLY A 38 16.26 9.03 -6.16
C GLY A 38 16.04 9.83 -7.44
N ASP A 39 14.89 10.50 -7.56
CA ASP A 39 14.60 11.40 -8.69
C ASP A 39 15.15 12.81 -8.45
N GLY A 40 15.88 13.30 -9.44
CA GLY A 40 16.31 14.68 -9.54
C GLY A 40 15.42 15.47 -10.51
N ALA A 41 14.63 16.38 -9.95
CA ALA A 41 13.97 17.55 -10.57
C ALA A 41 12.66 17.34 -11.36
N ALA A 42 11.63 18.07 -10.94
CA ALA A 42 10.57 18.58 -11.82
C ALA A 42 11.07 19.87 -12.48
N PRO A 43 11.01 20.03 -13.82
CA PRO A 43 11.32 21.28 -14.48
C PRO A 43 10.08 22.17 -14.58
N THR A 44 10.19 23.40 -14.08
CA THR A 44 9.36 24.53 -14.53
C THR A 44 10.15 25.23 -15.63
N SER A 45 9.49 25.52 -16.74
CA SER A 45 9.99 26.14 -18.00
C SER A 45 10.82 25.23 -18.91
N GLU A 46 10.46 25.28 -20.20
CA GLU A 46 10.99 24.55 -21.37
C GLU A 46 12.45 24.11 -21.25
N VAL A 47 12.67 22.80 -21.11
CA VAL A 47 13.99 22.18 -21.26
C VAL A 47 13.91 21.07 -22.30
N ASP A 48 14.87 21.13 -23.21
CA ASP A 48 15.14 20.29 -24.37
C ASP A 48 15.16 18.77 -24.06
N TYR A 49 14.10 18.06 -24.44
CA TYR A 49 13.90 16.62 -24.19
C TYR A 49 14.84 15.68 -24.97
N ARG A 50 15.88 16.19 -25.65
CA ARG A 50 16.74 15.38 -26.54
C ARG A 50 18.02 14.83 -25.91
N SER A 51 18.30 15.10 -24.63
CA SER A 51 19.56 14.70 -23.97
C SER A 51 19.40 13.75 -22.77
N GLU A 52 18.23 13.13 -22.59
CA GLU A 52 17.88 12.32 -21.40
C GLU A 52 18.05 10.79 -21.60
N ARG A 53 18.83 10.38 -22.61
CA ARG A 53 19.21 8.97 -22.75
C ARG A 53 20.31 8.66 -21.73
N GLU A 54 19.98 7.79 -20.77
CA GLU A 54 20.89 7.05 -19.88
C GLU A 54 21.41 7.75 -18.60
N ARG A 55 20.61 8.59 -17.92
CA ARG A 55 20.87 8.83 -16.49
C ARG A 55 20.37 7.64 -15.68
N LEU A 56 21.25 6.66 -15.49
CA LEU A 56 21.02 5.55 -14.55
C LEU A 56 20.85 6.15 -13.14
N ILE A 57 19.63 6.15 -12.64
CA ILE A 57 19.34 6.52 -11.26
C ILE A 57 20.07 5.51 -10.36
N PRO A 58 20.92 5.94 -9.42
CA PRO A 58 21.62 5.02 -8.54
C PRO A 58 20.58 4.27 -7.70
N VAL A 59 20.59 2.93 -7.81
CA VAL A 59 19.70 2.05 -7.07
C VAL A 59 20.46 1.40 -5.93
N ILE A 60 19.92 1.49 -4.72
CA ILE A 60 20.40 0.75 -3.56
C ILE A 60 19.49 -0.44 -3.26
N LEU A 61 20.08 -1.53 -2.80
CA LEU A 61 19.37 -2.71 -2.34
C LEU A 61 19.26 -2.66 -0.81
N VAL A 62 18.03 -2.66 -0.29
CA VAL A 62 17.79 -2.79 1.15
C VAL A 62 17.11 -4.12 1.43
N LEU A 63 17.84 -5.02 2.09
CA LEU A 63 17.35 -6.29 2.58
C LEU A 63 16.85 -6.14 4.01
N ASN A 64 15.54 -6.06 4.17
CA ASN A 64 14.90 -5.89 5.47
C ASN A 64 14.44 -7.24 6.06
N LYS A 65 14.34 -7.31 7.39
CA LYS A 65 13.98 -8.47 8.23
C LYS A 65 15.12 -9.49 8.44
N VAL A 66 16.37 -9.03 8.46
CA VAL A 66 17.54 -9.90 8.72
C VAL A 66 17.46 -10.61 10.07
N ASP A 67 16.69 -10.08 11.03
CA ASP A 67 16.41 -10.71 12.32
C ASP A 67 15.67 -12.06 12.21
N LYS A 68 15.00 -12.33 11.09
CA LYS A 68 14.32 -13.60 10.84
C LYS A 68 15.21 -14.64 10.16
N ALA A 69 16.42 -14.26 9.75
CA ALA A 69 17.36 -15.17 9.13
C ALA A 69 17.90 -16.14 10.19
N SER A 70 17.76 -17.44 9.95
CA SER A 70 18.35 -18.44 10.84
C SER A 70 19.88 -18.51 10.74
N GLN A 71 20.42 -18.10 9.59
CA GLN A 71 21.85 -18.14 9.27
C GLN A 71 22.20 -16.96 8.37
N ASP A 72 23.33 -16.31 8.65
CA ASP A 72 23.83 -15.15 7.88
C ASP A 72 24.04 -15.50 6.41
N ARG A 73 24.45 -16.75 6.12
CA ARG A 73 24.62 -17.27 4.75
C ARG A 73 23.35 -17.15 3.89
N TYR A 74 22.16 -17.23 4.48
CA TYR A 74 20.91 -17.07 3.73
C TYR A 74 20.74 -15.63 3.25
N VAL A 75 21.12 -14.67 4.09
CA VAL A 75 21.05 -13.24 3.78
C VAL A 75 22.01 -12.89 2.65
N GLU A 76 23.25 -13.41 2.71
CA GLU A 76 24.25 -13.25 1.65
C GLU A 76 23.82 -13.90 0.34
N TRP A 77 23.25 -15.11 0.41
CA TRP A 77 22.73 -15.79 -0.78
C TRP A 77 21.63 -14.97 -1.47
N ARG A 78 20.72 -14.37 -0.70
CA ARG A 78 19.70 -13.46 -1.22
C ARG A 78 20.30 -12.21 -1.85
N ALA A 79 21.31 -11.60 -1.23
CA ALA A 79 21.99 -10.44 -1.80
C ALA A 79 22.61 -10.77 -3.17
N ASN A 80 23.26 -11.93 -3.28
CA ASN A 80 23.84 -12.41 -4.55
C ASN A 80 22.78 -12.72 -5.60
N GLU A 81 21.67 -13.35 -5.20
CA GLU A 81 20.51 -13.59 -6.07
C GLU A 81 20.02 -12.27 -6.68
N PHE A 82 19.77 -11.24 -5.87
CA PHE A 82 19.32 -9.95 -6.39
C PHE A 82 20.37 -9.25 -7.26
N THR A 83 21.64 -9.31 -6.88
CA THR A 83 22.73 -8.69 -7.65
C THR A 83 22.90 -9.32 -9.04
N SER A 84 22.41 -10.56 -9.23
CA SER A 84 22.37 -11.19 -10.56
C SER A 84 21.32 -10.56 -11.50
N TYR A 85 20.28 -9.93 -10.96
CA TYR A 85 19.21 -9.29 -11.74
C TYR A 85 19.47 -7.81 -12.03
N ALA A 86 20.20 -7.11 -11.17
CA ALA A 86 20.47 -5.69 -11.31
C ALA A 86 21.78 -5.28 -10.63
N SER A 87 22.40 -4.22 -11.15
CA SER A 87 23.55 -3.59 -10.50
C SER A 87 23.08 -2.63 -9.42
N PHE A 88 23.55 -2.84 -8.19
CA PHE A 88 23.26 -1.98 -7.06
C PHE A 88 24.50 -1.21 -6.64
N GLU A 89 24.33 0.08 -6.32
CA GLU A 89 25.41 0.94 -5.83
C GLU A 89 25.88 0.50 -4.44
N LYS A 90 24.93 0.05 -3.59
CA LYS A 90 25.21 -0.44 -2.24
C LYS A 90 24.10 -1.37 -1.77
N ILE A 91 24.46 -2.33 -0.93
CA ILE A 91 23.55 -3.27 -0.28
C ILE A 91 23.51 -2.99 1.22
N PHE A 92 22.32 -2.86 1.79
CA PHE A 92 22.06 -2.67 3.20
C PHE A 92 21.29 -3.83 3.78
N TYR A 93 21.71 -4.27 4.97
CA TYR A 93 21.08 -5.34 5.73
C TYR A 93 20.45 -4.71 6.96
N VAL A 94 19.11 -4.74 7.05
CA VAL A 94 18.40 -4.02 8.11
C VAL A 94 17.35 -4.90 8.80
N SER A 95 17.17 -4.64 10.10
CA SER A 95 15.96 -5.05 10.83
C SER A 95 15.21 -3.79 11.22
N ALA A 96 14.23 -3.39 10.41
CA ALA A 96 13.39 -2.23 10.74
C ALA A 96 12.63 -2.39 12.08
N LYS A 97 12.39 -3.63 12.51
CA LYS A 97 11.72 -3.92 13.78
C LYS A 97 12.65 -3.71 14.99
N ARG A 98 13.93 -4.10 14.88
CA ARG A 98 14.91 -4.00 15.97
C ARG A 98 15.72 -2.70 15.92
N GLY A 99 15.77 -2.04 14.77
CA GLY A 99 16.61 -0.88 14.50
C GLY A 99 17.98 -1.23 13.90
N ASP A 100 18.33 -2.51 13.81
CA ASP A 100 19.64 -2.95 13.33
C ASP A 100 19.89 -2.48 11.88
N GLY A 101 21.04 -1.86 11.62
CA GLY A 101 21.45 -1.37 10.29
C GLY A 101 20.67 -0.16 9.76
N VAL A 102 19.66 0.33 10.48
CA VAL A 102 18.82 1.45 10.05
C VAL A 102 19.59 2.77 10.07
N ASP A 103 20.45 2.99 11.06
CA ASP A 103 21.20 4.23 11.17
C ASP A 103 22.30 4.36 10.10
N ASP A 104 22.91 3.25 9.70
CA ASP A 104 23.84 3.21 8.56
C ASP A 104 23.14 3.54 7.25
N LEU A 105 21.92 3.02 7.05
CA LEU A 105 21.09 3.35 5.90
C LEU A 105 20.71 4.84 5.91
N LYS A 106 20.31 5.40 7.06
CA LYS A 106 20.01 6.84 7.19
C LYS A 106 21.22 7.70 6.88
N ALA A 107 22.38 7.38 7.47
CA ALA A 107 23.62 8.11 7.24
C ALA A 107 24.00 8.10 5.75
N TYR A 108 23.82 6.96 5.08
CA TYR A 108 24.04 6.87 3.65
C TYR A 108 23.09 7.75 2.85
N LEU A 109 21.78 7.67 3.12
CA LEU A 109 20.78 8.47 2.42
C LEU A 109 21.00 9.97 2.67
N MET A 110 21.40 10.37 3.88
CA MET A 110 21.79 11.75 4.19
C MET A 110 23.03 12.20 3.41
N SER A 111 24.04 11.34 3.26
CA SER A 111 25.24 11.66 2.48
C SER A 111 24.96 11.87 0.98
N ARG A 112 23.89 11.24 0.47
CA ARG A 112 23.44 11.36 -0.93
C ARG A 112 22.39 12.45 -1.14
N ALA A 113 21.79 12.96 -0.07
CA ALA A 113 20.77 14.00 -0.16
C ALA A 113 21.36 15.30 -0.70
N ARG A 114 20.69 15.92 -1.67
CA ARG A 114 21.07 17.23 -2.20
C ARG A 114 20.45 18.33 -1.36
N PRO A 115 21.17 19.44 -1.11
CA PRO A 115 20.58 20.59 -0.42
C PRO A 115 19.43 21.13 -1.27
N ARG A 116 18.23 21.19 -0.69
CA ARG A 116 17.02 21.74 -1.30
C ARG A 116 16.12 22.30 -0.19
N THR A 117 15.28 23.27 -0.52
CA THR A 117 14.20 23.71 0.37
C THR A 117 13.32 22.53 0.75
N TRP A 118 13.06 22.39 2.05
CA TRP A 118 12.19 21.36 2.59
C TRP A 118 10.78 21.49 1.99
N MET A 119 10.26 20.40 1.42
CA MET A 119 8.88 20.36 0.91
C MET A 119 7.84 20.15 2.02
N CYS A 120 8.25 19.54 3.14
CA CYS A 120 7.43 19.32 4.31
C CYS A 120 8.06 20.05 5.51
N PRO A 121 7.26 20.70 6.37
CA PRO A 121 7.74 21.28 7.62
C PRO A 121 8.40 20.23 8.53
N PRO A 122 9.39 20.62 9.36
CA PRO A 122 10.11 19.68 10.24
C PRO A 122 9.21 19.01 11.29
N ASP A 123 8.13 19.69 11.70
CA ASP A 123 7.19 19.18 12.71
C ASP A 123 6.09 18.27 12.12
N MET A 124 6.08 18.09 10.80
CA MET A 124 5.04 17.35 10.10
C MET A 124 5.27 15.84 10.22
N VAL A 125 4.50 15.18 11.08
CA VAL A 125 4.62 13.73 11.33
C VAL A 125 4.08 12.89 10.17
N THR A 126 3.02 13.35 9.48
CA THR A 126 2.43 12.65 8.33
C THR A 126 1.75 13.62 7.36
N THR A 127 1.83 13.30 6.07
CA THR A 127 1.07 13.99 4.99
C THR A 127 -0.34 13.46 4.84
N GLN A 128 -0.67 12.36 5.51
CA GLN A 128 -1.99 11.76 5.45
C GLN A 128 -3.02 12.63 6.17
N SER A 129 -4.18 12.78 5.54
CA SER A 129 -5.35 13.37 6.19
C SER A 129 -5.84 12.46 7.33
N LYS A 130 -6.54 13.03 8.32
CA LYS A 130 -7.15 12.25 9.41
C LYS A 130 -8.14 11.19 8.89
N VAL A 131 -8.77 11.45 7.75
CA VAL A 131 -9.68 10.52 7.08
C VAL A 131 -8.91 9.32 6.56
N GLN A 132 -7.85 9.55 5.78
CA GLN A 132 -6.99 8.47 5.27
C GLN A 132 -6.40 7.62 6.40
N LEU A 133 -6.02 8.24 7.52
CA LEU A 133 -5.49 7.53 8.66
C LEU A 133 -6.52 6.56 9.28
N VAL A 134 -7.79 6.98 9.37
CA VAL A 134 -8.86 6.09 9.84
C VAL A 134 -9.10 4.94 8.86
N GLU A 135 -9.08 5.24 7.56
CA GLU A 135 -9.23 4.26 6.49
C GLU A 135 -8.10 3.22 6.53
N GLU A 136 -6.84 3.65 6.63
CA GLU A 136 -5.69 2.77 6.76
C GLU A 136 -5.73 1.92 8.04
N MET A 137 -6.18 2.49 9.18
CA MET A 137 -6.32 1.72 10.42
C MET A 137 -7.34 0.59 10.27
N ILE A 138 -8.51 0.88 9.71
CA ILE A 138 -9.55 -0.14 9.50
C ILE A 138 -9.07 -1.19 8.49
N ALA A 139 -8.49 -0.76 7.37
CA ALA A 139 -7.90 -1.65 6.38
C ALA A 139 -6.84 -2.57 7.02
N THR A 140 -5.98 -2.05 7.89
CA THR A 140 -4.97 -2.84 8.61
C THR A 140 -5.61 -3.97 9.42
N TYR A 141 -6.68 -3.70 10.20
CA TYR A 141 -7.39 -4.75 10.92
C TYR A 141 -8.05 -5.77 9.98
N LEU A 142 -8.63 -5.30 8.87
CA LEU A 142 -9.20 -6.20 7.85
C LEU A 142 -8.12 -7.14 7.28
N TYR A 143 -6.95 -6.63 6.93
CA TYR A 143 -5.81 -7.43 6.44
C TYR A 143 -5.25 -8.39 7.49
N CYS A 144 -5.25 -8.01 8.77
CA CYS A 144 -4.74 -8.86 9.84
C CYS A 144 -5.70 -10.00 10.20
N TRP A 145 -7.01 -9.78 10.13
CA TRP A 145 -8.00 -10.72 10.64
C TRP A 145 -8.63 -11.60 9.57
N PHE A 146 -8.63 -11.16 8.32
CA PHE A 146 -9.22 -11.90 7.22
C PHE A 146 -8.14 -12.38 6.25
N ASN A 147 -8.38 -13.56 5.66
CA ASN A 147 -7.48 -14.12 4.66
C ASN A 147 -7.39 -13.21 3.43
N LYS A 148 -6.25 -13.28 2.72
CA LYS A 148 -5.79 -12.30 1.72
C LYS A 148 -6.83 -11.82 0.70
N GLN A 149 -7.82 -12.63 0.31
CA GLN A 149 -8.78 -12.26 -0.74
C GLN A 149 -9.90 -11.33 -0.28
N VAL A 150 -10.26 -11.34 1.01
CA VAL A 150 -11.45 -10.64 1.50
C VAL A 150 -11.26 -9.13 1.56
N PRO A 151 -10.15 -8.59 2.08
CA PRO A 151 -9.96 -7.13 2.17
C PRO A 151 -10.06 -6.43 0.81
N TYR A 152 -9.66 -7.10 -0.28
CA TYR A 152 -9.76 -6.53 -1.63
C TYR A 152 -11.17 -6.51 -2.21
N ARG A 153 -12.13 -7.17 -1.56
CA ARG A 153 -13.56 -7.20 -1.95
C ARG A 153 -14.41 -6.23 -1.13
N ILE A 154 -13.76 -5.32 -0.40
CA ILE A 154 -14.40 -4.35 0.47
C ILE A 154 -14.00 -2.95 -0.01
N GLU A 155 -14.99 -2.15 -0.34
CA GLU A 155 -14.79 -0.72 -0.55
C GLU A 155 -15.09 0.00 0.77
N GLN A 156 -14.13 0.80 1.21
CA GLN A 156 -14.28 1.62 2.41
C GLN A 156 -14.61 3.06 2.03
N LYS A 157 -15.55 3.66 2.76
CA LYS A 157 -15.93 5.06 2.60
C LYS A 157 -16.22 5.73 3.93
N THR A 158 -15.67 6.91 4.12
CA THR A 158 -16.08 7.82 5.20
C THR A 158 -17.39 8.51 4.83
N VAL A 159 -18.44 8.30 5.63
CA VAL A 159 -19.79 8.87 5.39
C VAL A 159 -20.06 10.06 6.29
N GLY A 160 -19.50 10.07 7.50
CA GLY A 160 -19.76 11.11 8.49
C GLY A 160 -18.51 11.50 9.26
N TRP A 161 -18.36 12.80 9.50
CA TRP A 161 -17.29 13.39 10.28
C TRP A 161 -17.83 14.58 11.07
N THR A 162 -18.20 14.35 12.33
CA THR A 162 -18.96 15.32 13.12
C THR A 162 -18.23 15.64 14.42
N PRO A 163 -17.59 16.81 14.54
CA PRO A 163 -17.07 17.29 15.83
C PRO A 163 -18.23 17.65 16.75
N ARG A 164 -18.13 17.28 18.03
CA ARG A 164 -19.10 17.63 19.07
C ARG A 164 -18.61 18.78 19.94
N LEU A 165 -19.57 19.44 20.60
CA LEU A 165 -19.32 20.54 21.53
C LEU A 165 -18.49 20.12 22.75
N ASP A 166 -18.52 18.84 23.13
CA ASP A 166 -17.72 18.28 24.23
C ASP A 166 -16.26 17.98 23.84
N GLY A 167 -15.84 18.36 22.63
CA GLY A 167 -14.51 18.08 22.09
C GLY A 167 -14.33 16.64 21.60
N SER A 168 -15.37 15.81 21.60
CA SER A 168 -15.32 14.48 21.00
C SER A 168 -15.58 14.53 19.49
N LEU A 169 -15.15 13.49 18.78
CA LEU A 169 -15.36 13.36 17.34
C LEU A 169 -16.19 12.11 17.04
N ILE A 170 -17.27 12.26 16.27
CA ILE A 170 -18.00 11.14 15.68
C ILE A 170 -17.48 10.89 14.27
N ILE A 171 -17.16 9.63 13.98
CA ILE A 171 -16.76 9.17 12.66
C ILE A 171 -17.70 8.05 12.25
N GLU A 172 -18.23 8.15 11.03
CA GLU A 172 -19.08 7.11 10.43
C GLU A 172 -18.38 6.56 9.19
N GLN A 173 -18.14 5.26 9.20
CA GLN A 173 -17.48 4.50 8.16
C GLN A 173 -18.47 3.51 7.56
N GLU A 174 -18.42 3.35 6.25
CA GLU A 174 -19.17 2.35 5.51
C GLU A 174 -18.19 1.39 4.83
N LEU A 175 -18.40 0.09 5.06
CA LEU A 175 -17.70 -1.01 4.41
C LEU A 175 -18.68 -1.68 3.46
N LEU A 176 -18.49 -1.46 2.17
CA LEU A 176 -19.28 -2.07 1.11
C LEU A 176 -18.59 -3.34 0.63
N ALA A 177 -19.11 -4.48 1.08
CA ALA A 177 -18.71 -5.80 0.64
C ALA A 177 -19.32 -6.16 -0.72
N GLU A 178 -18.60 -6.96 -1.50
CA GLU A 178 -19.07 -7.51 -2.78
C GLU A 178 -20.37 -8.33 -2.66
N ASP A 179 -20.52 -9.10 -1.58
CA ASP A 179 -21.64 -10.01 -1.39
C ASP A 179 -21.96 -10.25 0.10
N ASN A 180 -23.14 -10.83 0.36
CA ASN A 180 -23.67 -11.01 1.72
C ASN A 180 -22.81 -11.96 2.57
N VAL A 181 -22.15 -12.93 1.94
CA VAL A 181 -21.27 -13.87 2.65
C VAL A 181 -20.07 -13.12 3.24
N VAL A 182 -19.44 -12.26 2.44
CA VAL A 182 -18.35 -11.39 2.89
C VAL A 182 -18.81 -10.43 3.98
N ALA A 183 -19.98 -9.78 3.80
CA ALA A 183 -20.54 -8.88 4.80
C ALA A 183 -20.77 -9.58 6.16
N MET A 184 -21.38 -10.78 6.15
CA MET A 184 -21.61 -11.57 7.36
C MET A 184 -20.30 -12.01 8.02
N MET A 185 -19.29 -12.36 7.23
CA MET A 185 -17.98 -12.74 7.74
C MET A 185 -17.28 -11.58 8.45
N ILE A 186 -17.36 -10.36 7.90
CA ILE A 186 -16.80 -9.15 8.52
C ILE A 186 -17.49 -8.84 9.85
N CYS A 187 -18.82 -8.94 9.89
CA CYS A 187 -19.58 -8.78 11.13
C CYS A 187 -19.19 -9.85 12.16
N GLY A 188 -19.02 -11.10 11.70
CA GLY A 188 -18.79 -12.26 12.53
C GLY A 188 -20.04 -12.67 13.31
N ILE A 189 -19.93 -13.80 14.04
CA ILE A 189 -21.03 -14.34 14.84
C ILE A 189 -21.45 -13.30 15.89
N ARG A 190 -22.75 -12.93 15.88
CA ARG A 190 -23.33 -11.89 16.77
C ARG A 190 -22.58 -10.55 16.71
N ASN A 191 -22.09 -10.16 15.54
CA ASN A 191 -21.34 -8.91 15.33
C ASN A 191 -20.04 -8.80 16.15
N ARG A 192 -19.53 -9.92 16.69
CA ARG A 192 -18.37 -9.89 17.60
C ARG A 192 -17.12 -9.32 16.93
N ILE A 193 -16.87 -9.65 15.66
CA ILE A 193 -15.64 -9.25 14.97
C ILE A 193 -15.68 -7.74 14.72
N ILE A 194 -16.76 -7.22 14.13
CA ILE A 194 -16.90 -5.78 13.88
C ILE A 194 -16.83 -4.96 15.19
N PHE A 195 -17.40 -5.44 16.29
CA PHE A 195 -17.31 -4.76 17.58
C PHE A 195 -15.89 -4.71 18.13
N GLN A 196 -15.12 -5.80 18.00
CA GLN A 196 -13.71 -5.80 18.40
C GLN A 196 -12.89 -4.85 17.53
N MET A 197 -13.11 -4.86 16.21
CA MET A 197 -12.40 -3.98 15.28
C MET A 197 -12.63 -2.52 15.65
N ARG A 198 -13.90 -2.15 15.84
CA ARG A 198 -14.31 -0.82 16.28
C ARG A 198 -13.63 -0.41 17.58
N LYS A 199 -13.59 -1.30 18.58
CA LYS A 199 -12.93 -1.03 19.87
C LYS A 199 -11.43 -0.76 19.68
N HIS A 200 -10.75 -1.57 18.88
CA HIS A 200 -9.31 -1.42 18.64
C HIS A 200 -8.98 -0.14 17.87
N VAL A 201 -9.77 0.21 16.85
CA VAL A 201 -9.58 1.45 16.08
C VAL A 201 -9.85 2.67 16.98
N ILE A 202 -10.95 2.68 17.75
CA ILE A 202 -11.24 3.79 18.68
C ILE A 202 -10.08 4.00 19.66
N HIS A 203 -9.60 2.91 20.30
CA HIS A 203 -8.52 3.01 21.26
C HIS A 203 -7.25 3.63 20.63
N ARG A 204 -6.90 3.21 19.41
CA ARG A 204 -5.71 3.71 18.72
C ARG A 204 -5.87 5.17 18.27
N LEU A 205 -7.05 5.56 17.79
CA LEU A 205 -7.34 6.95 17.42
C LEU A 205 -7.31 7.88 18.64
N GLN A 206 -7.85 7.44 19.78
CA GLN A 206 -7.81 8.20 21.03
C GLN A 206 -6.38 8.40 21.53
N GLN A 207 -5.53 7.36 21.45
CA GLN A 207 -4.12 7.48 21.79
C GLN A 207 -3.38 8.46 20.87
N LEU A 208 -3.71 8.46 19.57
CA LEU A 208 -3.04 9.29 18.59
C LEU A 208 -3.46 10.76 18.67
N TRP A 209 -4.76 11.04 18.89
CA TRP A 209 -5.30 12.40 18.84
C TRP A 209 -5.52 13.05 20.21
N GLY A 210 -5.44 12.28 21.30
CA GLY A 210 -5.55 12.81 22.66
C GLY A 210 -6.95 13.27 23.07
N HIS A 211 -7.99 12.98 22.28
CA HIS A 211 -9.38 13.29 22.61
C HIS A 211 -10.32 12.11 22.34
N ARG A 212 -11.57 12.21 22.81
CA ARG A 212 -12.57 11.13 22.66
C ARG A 212 -13.00 10.98 21.20
N VAL A 213 -13.15 9.73 20.76
CA VAL A 213 -13.59 9.36 19.41
C VAL A 213 -14.70 8.34 19.52
N HIS A 214 -15.79 8.57 18.78
CA HIS A 214 -16.90 7.64 18.59
C HIS A 214 -16.89 7.18 17.15
N LEU A 215 -16.55 5.91 16.92
CA LEU A 215 -16.53 5.33 15.58
C LEU A 215 -17.76 4.43 15.37
N PHE A 216 -18.47 4.65 14.27
CA PHE A 216 -19.50 3.75 13.77
C PHE A 216 -19.00 3.12 12.46
N ILE A 217 -19.16 1.79 12.35
CA ILE A 217 -18.79 1.05 11.14
C ILE A 217 -20.03 0.30 10.66
N HIS A 218 -20.52 0.68 9.49
CA HIS A 218 -21.68 0.09 8.83
C HIS A 218 -21.20 -0.85 7.74
N VAL A 219 -21.61 -2.11 7.80
CA VAL A 219 -21.29 -3.09 6.76
C VAL A 219 -22.50 -3.25 5.85
N LYS A 220 -22.31 -3.05 4.54
CA LYS A 220 -23.34 -3.26 3.51
C LYS A 220 -22.83 -4.25 2.48
N ALA A 221 -23.72 -5.08 1.92
CA ALA A 221 -23.41 -5.92 0.78
C ALA A 221 -23.94 -5.28 -0.51
N ARG A 222 -23.17 -5.36 -1.59
CA ARG A 222 -23.69 -5.04 -2.93
C ARG A 222 -24.80 -6.04 -3.26
N ARG A 223 -25.99 -5.51 -3.55
CA ARG A 223 -27.07 -6.34 -4.08
C ARG A 223 -26.73 -6.71 -5.51
N HIS A 224 -26.37 -7.97 -5.75
CA HIS A 224 -26.44 -8.52 -7.09
C HIS A 224 -27.92 -8.56 -7.49
N ARG A 225 -28.29 -7.76 -8.50
CA ARG A 225 -29.56 -7.99 -9.21
C ARG A 225 -29.41 -9.33 -9.90
N VAL A 226 -30.08 -10.37 -9.40
CA VAL A 226 -30.22 -11.61 -10.16
C VAL A 226 -30.85 -11.22 -11.49
N SER A 227 -30.14 -11.49 -12.58
CA SER A 227 -30.59 -11.19 -13.92
C SER A 227 -31.92 -11.90 -14.18
N LYS A 228 -32.87 -11.19 -14.77
CA LYS A 228 -34.26 -11.64 -15.04
C LYS A 228 -34.33 -12.95 -15.85
N TYR A 229 -33.23 -13.37 -16.47
CA TYR A 229 -33.14 -14.54 -17.35
C TYR A 229 -33.12 -15.93 -16.68
N MET A 230 -33.18 -16.04 -15.34
CA MET A 230 -33.26 -17.34 -14.66
C MET A 230 -34.65 -17.71 -14.13
N GLN A 231 -35.67 -16.86 -14.32
CA GLN A 231 -37.05 -17.16 -13.91
C GLN A 231 -37.86 -17.90 -15.00
N ASP A 232 -37.44 -17.83 -16.27
CA ASP A 232 -38.19 -18.40 -17.40
C ASP A 232 -37.71 -19.80 -17.85
N ALA A 233 -36.81 -20.45 -17.10
CA ALA A 233 -36.17 -21.71 -17.49
C ALA A 233 -36.59 -22.94 -16.65
N ILE A 234 -37.82 -22.97 -16.14
CA ILE A 234 -38.40 -24.21 -15.61
C ILE A 234 -39.61 -24.55 -16.48
N PRO A 235 -39.52 -25.53 -17.41
CA PRO A 235 -40.70 -26.04 -18.07
C PRO A 235 -41.53 -26.78 -17.02
N VAL A 236 -42.75 -26.30 -16.79
CA VAL A 236 -43.81 -27.06 -16.14
C VAL A 236 -44.04 -28.31 -17.01
N LYS A 237 -43.79 -29.49 -16.44
CA LYS A 237 -44.30 -30.74 -17.00
C LYS A 237 -45.60 -31.06 -16.28
N ASP A 238 -46.65 -31.25 -17.08
CA ASP A 238 -47.94 -31.83 -16.71
C ASP A 238 -47.79 -33.22 -16.06
#